data_AF-A0A395MAF9-F1
#
_entry.id   AF-A0A395MAF9-F1
#
_cell.length_a   1.000
_cell.length_b   1.000
_cell.length_c   1.000
_cell.angle_alpha   90.00
_cell.angle_beta   90.00
_cell.angle_gamma   90.00
#
_symmetry.space_group_name_H-M   'P 1'
#
loop_
_entity.id
_entity.type
_entity.pdbx_description
1 polymer ?
#
loop_
_entity_poly.entity_id
_entity_poly.type
_entity_poly.pdbx_seq_one_letter_code
_entity_poly.pdbx_strand_id
1 'polypeptide(L)'
;MTNITRLNPEIILEIMELLDLSDICPLIETSPLFLQHFLTHRHQLLKSTVNDLNHRLVRCNFSMLLSALRLRCRHSENAPSTQSEVREAEHASLRLYRHQDARIELSTTAELGLIHSARQLLIELEGVTDSYAPKAWCEKQDSKMVKPASLVLSLNEKRRFIQTAIHFETYCRMFFLQEKVLFKRNASIRQLFFNSTNETFVEQGPFYSITYYVFNQYLTMIKNTTTNLPTTMPPSRDQVKQRSRWERQTRVEMLNFAHVLTSQGVGLLYKMQCMNLLTQTEFMLDWFYKVSQSPDPLVLMVNGIDLHRKGTLEPRPWQPWEGIEGQSYRTLAPWRRGSYFWDRDRIQSLGGIPL
;
A
#
# COMPACT_ATOMS: atom_id res chain seq x y z
N MET A 1 4.72 -36.84 -28.26
CA MET A 1 4.31 -35.75 -27.35
C MET A 1 3.93 -36.37 -26.02
N THR A 2 4.70 -36.07 -24.98
CA THR A 2 4.43 -36.54 -23.60
C THR A 2 3.38 -35.62 -22.98
N ASN A 3 2.21 -36.16 -22.64
CA ASN A 3 1.17 -35.36 -21.98
C ASN A 3 1.48 -35.27 -20.48
N ILE A 4 1.44 -34.05 -19.91
CA ILE A 4 1.78 -33.80 -18.49
C ILE A 4 0.88 -34.60 -17.53
N THR A 5 -0.32 -34.95 -18.00
CA THR A 5 -1.30 -35.81 -17.31
C THR A 5 -0.88 -37.26 -17.12
N ARG A 6 0.27 -37.68 -17.67
CA ARG A 6 0.86 -39.02 -17.49
C ARG A 6 2.08 -39.04 -16.56
N LEU A 7 2.43 -37.92 -15.95
CA LEU A 7 3.48 -37.90 -14.91
C LEU A 7 3.00 -38.65 -13.66
N ASN A 8 3.94 -39.29 -12.96
CA ASN A 8 3.68 -39.87 -11.64
C ASN A 8 3.28 -38.73 -10.67
N PRO A 9 2.23 -38.88 -9.85
CA PRO A 9 1.89 -37.97 -8.75
C PRO A 9 3.09 -37.47 -7.92
N GLU A 10 4.09 -38.32 -7.67
CA GLU A 10 5.30 -37.95 -6.93
C GLU A 10 6.12 -36.87 -7.67
N ILE A 11 6.29 -37.02 -8.99
CA ILE A 11 6.96 -36.05 -9.86
C ILE A 11 6.14 -34.75 -9.97
N ILE A 12 4.81 -34.86 -9.99
CA ILE A 12 3.92 -33.68 -9.98
C ILE A 12 4.09 -32.88 -8.69
N LEU A 13 4.20 -33.55 -7.54
CA LEU A 13 4.43 -32.91 -6.25
C LEU A 13 5.82 -32.27 -6.17
N GLU A 14 6.86 -32.95 -6.63
CA GLU A 14 8.23 -32.41 -6.66
C GLU A 14 8.32 -31.16 -7.57
N ILE A 15 7.64 -31.16 -8.72
CA ILE A 15 7.48 -29.96 -9.56
C ILE A 15 6.77 -28.85 -8.78
N MET A 16 5.68 -29.15 -8.08
CA MET A 16 4.90 -28.16 -7.33
C MET A 16 5.62 -27.61 -6.08
N GLU A 17 6.55 -28.36 -5.48
CA GLU A 17 7.41 -27.90 -4.39
C GLU A 17 8.49 -26.92 -4.85
N LEU A 18 8.87 -26.96 -6.13
CA LEU A 18 9.85 -26.06 -6.75
C LEU A 18 9.24 -24.75 -7.30
N LEU A 19 7.91 -24.62 -7.30
CA LEU A 19 7.21 -23.45 -7.81
C LEU A 19 6.87 -22.44 -6.71
N ASP A 20 7.02 -21.16 -7.02
CA ASP A 20 6.53 -20.08 -6.14
C ASP A 20 5.00 -20.00 -6.18
N LEU A 21 4.39 -19.37 -5.17
CA LEU A 21 2.94 -19.20 -5.10
C LEU A 21 2.35 -18.48 -6.33
N SER A 22 3.14 -17.61 -6.98
CA SER A 22 2.78 -16.92 -8.22
C SER A 22 2.58 -17.87 -9.40
N ASP A 23 3.27 -19.00 -9.40
CA ASP A 23 3.23 -20.00 -10.47
C ASP A 23 2.26 -21.15 -10.13
N ILE A 24 2.13 -21.49 -8.84
CA ILE A 24 1.16 -22.47 -8.35
C ILE A 24 -0.29 -22.03 -8.67
N CYS A 25 -0.63 -20.74 -8.48
CA CYS A 25 -1.98 -20.23 -8.77
C CYS A 25 -2.46 -20.50 -10.22
N PRO A 26 -1.76 -20.05 -11.28
CA PRO A 26 -2.15 -20.38 -12.66
C PRO A 26 -2.01 -21.88 -12.98
N LEU A 27 -1.10 -22.61 -12.33
CA LEU A 27 -1.00 -24.07 -12.52
C LEU A 27 -2.25 -24.81 -12.03
N ILE A 28 -2.82 -24.46 -10.88
CA ILE A 28 -4.06 -25.09 -10.40
C ILE A 28 -5.30 -24.63 -11.17
N GLU A 29 -5.30 -23.42 -11.73
CA GLU A 29 -6.38 -22.92 -12.59
C GLU A 29 -6.41 -23.61 -13.96
N THR A 30 -5.23 -24.01 -14.49
CA THR A 30 -5.10 -24.62 -15.82
C THR A 30 -5.38 -26.14 -15.86
N SER A 31 -5.42 -26.84 -14.73
CA SER A 31 -5.72 -28.29 -14.70
C SER A 31 -6.35 -28.77 -13.39
N PRO A 32 -7.50 -29.50 -13.45
CA PRO A 32 -8.08 -30.17 -12.29
C PRO A 32 -7.14 -31.15 -11.58
N LEU A 33 -6.16 -31.73 -12.29
CA LEU A 33 -5.19 -32.65 -11.68
C LEU A 33 -4.24 -31.91 -10.72
N PHE A 34 -3.70 -30.76 -11.13
CA PHE A 34 -2.86 -29.94 -10.25
C PHE A 34 -3.68 -29.39 -9.08
N LEU A 35 -4.94 -28.99 -9.31
CA LEU A 35 -5.85 -28.62 -8.22
C LEU A 35 -6.09 -29.78 -7.24
N GLN A 36 -6.31 -31.00 -7.70
CA GLN A 36 -6.52 -32.17 -6.84
C GLN A 36 -5.26 -32.49 -6.01
N HIS A 37 -4.08 -32.58 -6.64
CA HIS A 37 -2.83 -32.78 -5.92
C HIS A 37 -2.54 -31.64 -4.93
N PHE A 38 -2.79 -30.39 -5.32
CA PHE A 38 -2.66 -29.24 -4.45
C PHE A 38 -3.58 -29.31 -3.21
N LEU A 39 -4.84 -29.71 -3.38
CA LEU A 39 -5.78 -29.85 -2.27
C LEU A 39 -5.38 -31.00 -1.32
N THR A 40 -4.94 -32.15 -1.87
CA THR A 40 -4.50 -33.30 -1.08
C THR A 40 -3.22 -33.02 -0.30
N HIS A 41 -2.24 -32.35 -0.91
CA HIS A 41 -0.92 -32.09 -0.32
C HIS A 41 -0.75 -30.66 0.19
N ARG A 42 -1.87 -29.93 0.36
CA ARG A 42 -1.91 -28.50 0.71
C ARG A 42 -1.03 -28.13 1.90
N HIS A 43 -1.06 -28.95 2.96
CA HIS A 43 -0.25 -28.67 4.15
C HIS A 43 1.25 -28.73 3.84
N GLN A 44 1.71 -29.79 3.15
CA GLN A 44 3.11 -29.96 2.76
C GLN A 44 3.60 -28.78 1.90
N LEU A 45 2.88 -28.47 0.82
CA LEU A 45 3.22 -27.42 -0.14
C LEU A 45 3.24 -26.01 0.49
N LEU A 46 2.32 -25.72 1.42
CA LEU A 46 2.20 -24.37 2.00
C LEU A 46 2.93 -24.18 3.34
N LYS A 47 3.39 -25.25 4.00
CA LYS A 47 3.98 -25.18 5.35
C LYS A 47 5.21 -24.28 5.40
N SER A 48 6.11 -24.38 4.41
CA SER A 48 7.31 -23.53 4.35
C SER A 48 6.92 -22.05 4.27
N THR A 49 6.07 -21.69 3.31
CA THR A 49 5.66 -20.30 3.07
C THR A 49 4.84 -19.70 4.22
N VAL A 50 3.93 -20.49 4.82
CA VAL A 50 3.17 -20.05 5.99
C VAL A 50 4.07 -19.85 7.21
N ASN A 51 5.04 -20.74 7.43
CA ASN A 51 6.01 -20.59 8.52
C ASN A 51 6.92 -19.39 8.32
N ASP A 52 7.41 -19.15 7.09
CA ASP A 52 8.20 -17.96 6.76
C ASP A 52 7.40 -16.67 6.98
N LEU A 53 6.18 -16.59 6.43
CA LEU A 53 5.30 -15.44 6.65
C LEU A 53 5.03 -15.19 8.14
N ASN A 54 4.68 -16.23 8.89
CA ASN A 54 4.47 -16.12 10.34
C ASN A 54 5.74 -15.67 11.06
N HIS A 55 6.91 -16.25 10.76
CA HIS A 55 8.19 -15.88 11.36
C HIS A 55 8.59 -14.42 11.07
N ARG A 56 8.46 -14.01 9.81
CA ARG A 56 8.86 -12.68 9.33
C ARG A 56 7.90 -11.57 9.78
N LEU A 57 6.66 -11.92 10.09
CA LEU A 57 5.60 -11.03 10.57
C LEU A 57 5.26 -11.24 12.06
N VAL A 58 6.12 -11.95 12.82
CA VAL A 58 6.01 -12.08 14.28
C VAL A 58 5.88 -10.70 14.92
N ARG A 59 4.83 -10.53 15.75
CA ARG A 59 4.49 -9.28 16.45
C ARG A 59 4.17 -8.09 15.54
N CYS A 60 3.85 -8.32 14.27
CA CYS A 60 3.04 -7.37 13.50
C CYS A 60 1.56 -7.60 13.83
N ASN A 61 0.71 -6.57 13.75
CA ASN A 61 -0.75 -6.71 13.82
C ASN A 61 -1.31 -7.32 12.50
N PHE A 62 -0.76 -8.48 12.14
CA PHE A 62 -0.89 -9.11 10.84
C PHE A 62 -2.27 -9.75 10.67
N SER A 63 -2.94 -10.16 11.76
CA SER A 63 -4.31 -10.67 11.68
C SER A 63 -5.32 -9.60 11.29
N MET A 64 -5.13 -8.34 11.72
CA MET A 64 -5.95 -7.21 11.24
C MET A 64 -5.68 -6.91 9.77
N LEU A 65 -4.41 -6.98 9.34
CA LEU A 65 -4.04 -6.86 7.92
C LEU A 65 -4.65 -7.98 7.08
N LEU A 66 -4.59 -9.24 7.50
CA LEU A 66 -5.18 -10.39 6.79
C LEU A 66 -6.70 -10.24 6.67
N SER A 67 -7.37 -9.82 7.73
CA SER A 67 -8.81 -9.54 7.66
C SER A 67 -9.11 -8.38 6.69
N ALA A 68 -8.33 -7.31 6.69
CA ALA A 68 -8.48 -6.19 5.75
C ALA A 68 -8.15 -6.59 4.29
N LEU A 69 -7.14 -7.42 4.06
CA LEU A 69 -6.83 -8.01 2.75
C LEU A 69 -7.99 -8.87 2.25
N ARG A 70 -8.52 -9.76 3.08
CA ARG A 70 -9.66 -10.62 2.70
C ARG A 70 -10.93 -9.82 2.37
N LEU A 71 -11.16 -8.66 2.99
CA LEU A 71 -12.21 -7.75 2.55
C LEU A 71 -11.97 -7.22 1.14
N ARG A 72 -10.72 -6.95 0.76
CA ARG A 72 -10.38 -6.34 -0.54
C ARG A 72 -10.18 -7.34 -1.67
N CYS A 73 -9.77 -8.58 -1.40
CA CYS A 73 -9.81 -9.67 -2.39
C CYS A 73 -11.22 -9.95 -2.95
N ARG A 74 -12.28 -9.43 -2.31
CA ARG A 74 -13.69 -9.58 -2.74
C ARG A 74 -14.19 -8.46 -3.66
N HIS A 75 -13.44 -7.36 -3.81
CA HIS A 75 -13.83 -6.24 -4.66
C HIS A 75 -12.92 -6.16 -5.88
N SER A 76 -13.51 -6.02 -7.08
CA SER A 76 -12.75 -5.83 -8.31
C SER A 76 -11.98 -4.51 -8.27
N GLU A 77 -10.67 -4.53 -8.52
CA GLU A 77 -9.83 -3.33 -8.52
C GLU A 77 -10.20 -2.32 -9.64
N ASN A 78 -10.92 -2.78 -10.68
CA ASN A 78 -11.10 -2.04 -11.94
C ASN A 78 -12.54 -1.55 -12.23
N ALA A 79 -13.54 -1.92 -11.42
CA ALA A 79 -14.95 -1.54 -11.66
C ALA A 79 -15.39 -0.44 -10.67
N PRO A 80 -15.91 0.72 -11.11
CA PRO A 80 -16.22 1.83 -10.21
C PRO A 80 -17.26 1.43 -9.16
N SER A 81 -16.87 1.50 -7.89
CA SER A 81 -17.67 0.99 -6.77
C SER A 81 -19.06 1.62 -6.70
N THR A 82 -20.10 0.80 -6.67
CA THR A 82 -21.48 1.22 -6.42
C THR A 82 -21.65 1.75 -5.00
N GLN A 83 -22.74 2.50 -4.74
CA GLN A 83 -23.08 2.89 -3.36
C GLN A 83 -23.37 1.68 -2.45
N SER A 84 -23.72 0.52 -3.01
CA SER A 84 -23.94 -0.71 -2.24
C SER A 84 -22.62 -1.26 -1.73
N GLU A 85 -21.61 -1.39 -2.60
CA GLU A 85 -20.28 -1.87 -2.23
C GLU A 85 -19.57 -0.95 -1.22
N VAL A 86 -19.79 0.37 -1.31
CA VAL A 86 -19.29 1.32 -0.29
C VAL A 86 -19.90 1.03 1.09
N ARG A 87 -21.23 0.86 1.18
CA ARG A 87 -21.92 0.55 2.45
C ARG A 87 -21.52 -0.82 2.99
N GLU A 88 -21.37 -1.82 2.12
CA GLU A 88 -20.89 -3.14 2.49
C GLU A 88 -19.46 -3.07 3.06
N ALA A 89 -18.55 -2.35 2.38
CA ALA A 89 -17.18 -2.17 2.83
C ALA A 89 -17.08 -1.40 4.15
N GLU A 90 -17.90 -0.37 4.36
CA GLU A 90 -18.03 0.33 5.65
C GLU A 90 -18.51 -0.63 6.75
N HIS A 91 -19.60 -1.35 6.52
CA HIS A 91 -20.15 -2.29 7.49
C HIS A 91 -19.17 -3.44 7.82
N ALA A 92 -18.47 -3.97 6.82
CA ALA A 92 -17.48 -5.01 7.00
C ALA A 92 -16.24 -4.50 7.77
N SER A 93 -15.73 -3.31 7.43
CA SER A 93 -14.61 -2.68 8.15
C SER A 93 -14.99 -2.37 9.61
N LEU A 94 -16.21 -1.90 9.85
CA LEU A 94 -16.75 -1.66 11.20
C LEU A 94 -16.85 -2.96 12.02
N ARG A 95 -17.22 -4.09 11.39
CA ARG A 95 -17.25 -5.40 12.04
C ARG A 95 -15.86 -5.87 12.45
N LEU A 96 -14.84 -5.70 11.59
CA LEU A 96 -13.45 -6.03 11.94
C LEU A 96 -12.93 -5.26 13.16
N TYR A 97 -13.35 -3.99 13.33
CA TYR A 97 -13.01 -3.21 14.52
C TYR A 97 -13.73 -3.70 15.78
N ARG A 98 -15.02 -3.98 15.69
CA ARG A 98 -15.88 -4.29 16.85
C ARG A 98 -15.73 -5.72 17.35
N HIS A 99 -15.35 -6.65 16.49
CA HIS A 99 -15.27 -8.08 16.80
C HIS A 99 -13.85 -8.57 16.59
N GLN A 100 -13.04 -8.56 17.65
CA GLN A 100 -11.66 -9.05 17.61
C GLN A 100 -11.58 -10.54 17.24
N ASP A 101 -12.65 -11.30 17.47
CA ASP A 101 -12.80 -12.71 17.07
C ASP A 101 -12.85 -12.93 15.53
N ALA A 102 -12.97 -11.85 14.75
CA ALA A 102 -12.88 -11.89 13.27
C ALA A 102 -11.44 -11.73 12.74
N ARG A 103 -10.43 -11.78 13.62
CA ARG A 103 -9.01 -11.76 13.27
C ARG A 103 -8.59 -13.09 12.65
N ILE A 104 -8.10 -13.04 11.42
CA ILE A 104 -7.67 -14.24 10.70
C ILE A 104 -6.24 -14.59 11.09
N GLU A 105 -6.02 -15.85 11.47
CA GLU A 105 -4.68 -16.41 11.63
C GLU A 105 -4.17 -16.98 10.30
N LEU A 106 -2.88 -16.77 10.00
CA LEU A 106 -2.27 -17.37 8.82
C LEU A 106 -1.90 -18.84 9.11
N SER A 107 -2.60 -19.74 8.44
CA SER A 107 -2.38 -21.18 8.49
C SER A 107 -2.34 -21.77 7.08
N THR A 108 -1.91 -23.04 6.96
CA THR A 108 -2.01 -23.77 5.68
C THR A 108 -3.47 -24.03 5.25
N THR A 109 -4.46 -23.79 6.12
CA THR A 109 -5.89 -23.94 5.80
C THR A 109 -6.57 -22.62 5.39
N ALA A 110 -5.91 -21.47 5.54
CA ALA A 110 -6.41 -20.18 5.05
C ALA A 110 -6.58 -20.18 3.52
N GLU A 111 -7.42 -19.29 2.98
CA GLU A 111 -7.69 -19.15 1.54
C GLU A 111 -6.36 -18.94 0.75
N LEU A 112 -6.14 -19.66 -0.36
CA LEU A 112 -4.88 -19.55 -1.12
C LEU A 112 -4.61 -18.12 -1.58
N GLY A 113 -5.64 -17.44 -2.12
CA GLY A 113 -5.53 -16.04 -2.53
C GLY A 113 -5.07 -15.12 -1.39
N LEU A 114 -5.47 -15.40 -0.15
CA LEU A 114 -5.02 -14.63 1.02
C LEU A 114 -3.55 -14.90 1.37
N ILE A 115 -3.09 -16.16 1.28
CA ILE A 115 -1.68 -16.52 1.49
C ILE A 115 -0.80 -15.91 0.40
N HIS A 116 -1.23 -15.96 -0.87
CA HIS A 116 -0.58 -15.32 -2.00
C HIS A 116 -0.51 -13.79 -1.84
N SER A 117 -1.64 -13.13 -1.52
CA SER A 117 -1.69 -11.69 -1.26
C SER A 117 -0.79 -11.28 -0.09
N ALA A 118 -0.72 -12.08 0.99
CA ALA A 118 0.18 -11.83 2.10
C ALA A 118 1.67 -11.97 1.69
N ARG A 119 2.00 -12.95 0.84
CA ARG A 119 3.37 -13.13 0.30
C ARG A 119 3.78 -11.97 -0.61
N GLN A 120 2.92 -11.61 -1.54
CA GLN A 120 3.13 -10.48 -2.43
C GLN A 120 3.30 -9.17 -1.65
N LEU A 121 2.42 -8.92 -0.67
CA LEU A 121 2.51 -7.74 0.17
C LEU A 121 3.80 -7.70 1.00
N LEU A 122 4.31 -8.84 1.50
CA LEU A 122 5.60 -8.85 2.20
C LEU A 122 6.75 -8.37 1.31
N ILE A 123 6.79 -8.79 0.04
CA ILE A 123 7.78 -8.34 -0.94
C ILE A 123 7.66 -6.81 -1.16
N GLU A 124 6.43 -6.31 -1.30
CA GLU A 124 6.15 -4.87 -1.48
C GLU A 124 6.55 -4.04 -0.26
N LEU A 125 6.25 -4.51 0.95
CA LEU A 125 6.63 -3.89 2.22
C LEU A 125 8.14 -3.81 2.40
N GLU A 126 8.87 -4.84 1.97
CA GLU A 126 10.34 -4.84 1.96
C GLU A 126 10.90 -3.85 0.96
N GLY A 127 10.46 -3.87 -0.30
CA GLY A 127 10.93 -2.93 -1.31
C GLY A 127 10.65 -1.47 -0.93
N VAL A 128 9.48 -1.20 -0.32
CA VAL A 128 9.18 0.13 0.23
C VAL A 128 10.11 0.47 1.39
N THR A 129 10.38 -0.46 2.32
CA THR A 129 11.33 -0.27 3.43
C THR A 129 12.73 0.05 2.93
N ASP A 130 13.26 -0.74 1.99
CA ASP A 130 14.59 -0.59 1.41
C ASP A 130 14.71 0.71 0.58
N SER A 131 13.60 1.17 -0.02
CA SER A 131 13.53 2.48 -0.70
C SER A 131 13.44 3.67 0.27
N TYR A 132 12.81 3.49 1.45
CA TYR A 132 12.50 4.56 2.40
C TYR A 132 13.64 4.81 3.37
N ALA A 133 14.17 3.77 4.00
CA ALA A 133 15.13 3.90 5.07
C ALA A 133 16.39 4.71 4.68
N PRO A 134 17.02 4.52 3.50
CA PRO A 134 18.14 5.35 3.06
C PRO A 134 17.78 6.84 2.94
N LYS A 135 16.55 7.17 2.50
CA LYS A 135 16.10 8.56 2.37
C LYS A 135 15.83 9.20 3.73
N ALA A 136 15.12 8.50 4.62
CA ALA A 136 14.90 8.94 6.00
C ALA A 136 16.21 9.14 6.76
N TRP A 137 17.21 8.27 6.52
CA TRP A 137 18.55 8.39 7.09
C TRP A 137 19.30 9.64 6.61
N CYS A 138 19.31 9.91 5.30
CA CYS A 138 19.92 11.13 4.75
C CYS A 138 19.26 12.40 5.28
N GLU A 139 17.92 12.45 5.32
CA GLU A 139 17.14 13.56 5.90
C GLU A 139 17.42 13.75 7.40
N LYS A 140 17.75 12.68 8.14
CA LYS A 140 18.08 12.73 9.56
C LYS A 140 19.48 13.27 9.83
N GLN A 141 20.45 13.00 8.95
CA GLN A 141 21.82 13.49 9.11
C GLN A 141 22.00 14.96 8.67
N ASP A 142 20.95 15.61 8.12
CA ASP A 142 21.02 16.92 7.44
C ASP A 142 22.15 17.02 6.38
N SER A 143 22.64 15.86 5.93
CA SER A 143 23.86 15.73 5.13
C SER A 143 23.53 15.61 3.65
N LYS A 144 24.01 16.58 2.87
CA LYS A 144 24.12 16.43 1.40
C LYS A 144 25.25 15.48 0.98
N MET A 145 26.10 15.05 1.92
CA MET A 145 27.28 14.24 1.63
C MET A 145 27.00 12.75 1.87
N VAL A 146 27.25 11.99 0.81
CA VAL A 146 27.32 10.52 0.78
C VAL A 146 26.02 9.81 1.18
N LYS A 147 25.25 9.36 0.16
CA LYS A 147 24.37 8.20 0.35
C LYS A 147 25.24 7.07 0.92
N PRO A 148 24.95 6.50 2.11
CA PRO A 148 25.71 5.36 2.60
C PRO A 148 25.64 4.23 1.56
N ALA A 149 26.80 3.74 1.12
CA ALA A 149 26.90 2.75 0.04
C ALA A 149 26.11 1.45 0.35
N SER A 150 25.92 1.16 1.64
CA SER A 150 24.85 0.29 2.14
C SER A 150 24.35 0.82 3.50
N LEU A 151 23.08 1.24 3.57
CA LEU A 151 22.41 1.41 4.86
C LEU A 151 21.98 0.02 5.35
N VAL A 152 22.75 -0.56 6.26
CA VAL A 152 22.32 -1.78 6.96
C VAL A 152 21.38 -1.39 8.11
N LEU A 153 20.21 -2.01 8.16
CA LEU A 153 19.23 -1.89 9.24
C LEU A 153 19.44 -3.01 10.26
N SER A 154 19.25 -2.71 11.55
CA SER A 154 19.10 -3.76 12.56
C SER A 154 17.80 -4.54 12.32
N LEU A 155 17.70 -5.76 12.86
CA LEU A 155 16.47 -6.56 12.81
C LEU A 155 15.29 -5.82 13.46
N ASN A 156 15.53 -4.98 14.46
CA ASN A 156 14.50 -4.18 15.13
C ASN A 156 14.11 -2.96 14.29
N GLU A 157 15.06 -2.29 13.65
CA GLU A 157 14.78 -1.19 12.71
C GLU A 157 13.96 -1.68 11.52
N LYS A 158 14.39 -2.76 10.84
CA LYS A 158 13.65 -3.37 9.73
C LYS A 158 12.25 -3.81 10.16
N ARG A 159 12.10 -4.38 11.38
CA ARG A 159 10.78 -4.72 11.94
C ARG A 159 9.89 -3.48 12.13
N ARG A 160 10.39 -2.38 12.70
CA ARG A 160 9.61 -1.14 12.89
C ARG A 160 9.13 -0.54 11.57
N PHE A 161 9.98 -0.53 10.53
CA PHE A 161 9.56 -0.11 9.19
C PHE A 161 8.44 -1.00 8.64
N ILE A 162 8.61 -2.33 8.66
CA ILE A 162 7.61 -3.29 8.15
C ILE A 162 6.30 -3.22 8.95
N GLN A 163 6.33 -3.19 10.28
CA GLN A 163 5.15 -3.03 11.13
C GLN A 163 4.36 -1.76 10.81
N THR A 164 5.08 -0.65 10.61
CA THR A 164 4.46 0.64 10.28
C THR A 164 3.87 0.64 8.87
N ALA A 165 4.55 0.01 7.91
CA ALA A 165 4.06 -0.16 6.55
C ALA A 165 2.82 -1.08 6.48
N ILE A 166 2.77 -2.13 7.31
CA ILE A 166 1.58 -2.97 7.53
C ILE A 166 0.43 -2.16 8.10
N HIS A 167 0.68 -1.30 9.10
CA HIS A 167 -0.35 -0.46 9.69
C HIS A 167 -0.89 0.56 8.68
N PHE A 168 -0.03 1.18 7.87
CA PHE A 168 -0.42 2.04 6.75
C PHE A 168 -1.23 1.29 5.69
N GLU A 169 -0.78 0.11 5.25
CA GLU A 169 -1.53 -0.72 4.31
C GLU A 169 -2.92 -1.09 4.85
N THR A 170 -2.98 -1.50 6.12
CA THR A 170 -4.25 -1.84 6.79
C THR A 170 -5.18 -0.63 6.85
N TYR A 171 -4.65 0.58 7.12
CA TYR A 171 -5.43 1.82 7.07
C TYR A 171 -6.00 2.08 5.67
N CYS A 172 -5.16 1.98 4.63
CA CYS A 172 -5.59 2.12 3.24
C CYS A 172 -6.70 1.13 2.89
N ARG A 173 -6.52 -0.16 3.24
CA ARG A 173 -7.51 -1.21 3.00
C ARG A 173 -8.78 -1.07 3.84
N MET A 174 -8.78 -0.40 5.00
CA MET A 174 -9.99 -0.24 5.84
C MET A 174 -10.74 1.09 5.60
N PHE A 175 -10.06 2.15 5.18
CA PHE A 175 -10.67 3.49 5.02
C PHE A 175 -10.85 3.95 3.58
N PHE A 176 -10.37 3.18 2.59
CA PHE A 176 -10.52 3.52 1.18
C PHE A 176 -10.95 2.31 0.35
N LEU A 177 -11.70 2.60 -0.71
CA LEU A 177 -12.13 1.64 -1.72
C LEU A 177 -12.01 2.35 -3.08
N GLN A 178 -11.00 1.97 -3.87
CA GLN A 178 -10.64 2.62 -5.13
C GLN A 178 -10.42 4.13 -4.92
N GLU A 179 -11.25 4.99 -5.51
CA GLU A 179 -11.19 6.45 -5.39
C GLU A 179 -12.03 7.00 -4.22
N LYS A 180 -12.75 6.13 -3.49
CA LYS A 180 -13.74 6.51 -2.47
C LYS A 180 -13.18 6.38 -1.06
N VAL A 181 -13.51 7.36 -0.21
CA VAL A 181 -13.18 7.34 1.22
C VAL A 181 -14.35 6.80 2.01
N LEU A 182 -14.10 5.73 2.74
CA LEU A 182 -15.06 5.14 3.66
C LEU A 182 -15.12 5.95 4.96
N PHE A 183 -16.31 6.00 5.58
CA PHE A 183 -16.59 6.74 6.80
C PHE A 183 -16.27 8.24 6.67
N LYS A 184 -16.65 8.86 5.54
CA LYS A 184 -16.38 10.29 5.28
C LYS A 184 -16.86 11.17 6.45
N ARG A 185 -15.97 12.05 6.93
CA ARG A 185 -16.10 12.91 8.13
C ARG A 185 -16.25 12.23 9.49
N ASN A 186 -16.22 10.89 9.58
CA ASN A 186 -16.27 10.20 10.87
C ASN A 186 -14.88 10.07 11.50
N ALA A 187 -14.44 11.14 12.19
CA ALA A 187 -13.15 11.15 12.90
C ALA A 187 -13.08 10.07 14.00
N SER A 188 -14.19 9.79 14.68
CA SER A 188 -14.24 8.83 15.80
C SER A 188 -13.86 7.41 15.39
N ILE A 189 -14.29 6.91 14.22
CA ILE A 189 -13.88 5.57 13.74
C ILE A 189 -12.37 5.49 13.45
N ARG A 190 -11.74 6.60 13.05
CA ARG A 190 -10.28 6.65 12.83
C ARG A 190 -9.49 6.78 14.11
N GLN A 191 -9.98 7.60 15.05
CA GLN A 191 -9.46 7.61 16.42
C GLN A 191 -9.50 6.20 17.00
N LEU A 192 -10.59 5.45 16.79
CA LEU A 192 -10.66 4.04 17.19
C LEU A 192 -9.63 3.13 16.50
N PHE A 193 -9.27 3.33 15.23
CA PHE A 193 -8.16 2.59 14.61
C PHE A 193 -6.83 2.82 15.35
N PHE A 194 -6.45 4.08 15.59
CA PHE A 194 -5.21 4.41 16.29
C PHE A 194 -5.23 4.09 17.80
N ASN A 195 -6.40 4.07 18.43
CA ASN A 195 -6.57 3.75 19.85
C ASN A 195 -6.73 2.24 20.12
N SER A 196 -7.21 1.46 19.14
CA SER A 196 -7.43 0.01 19.30
C SER A 196 -6.15 -0.83 19.16
N THR A 197 -5.08 -0.24 18.62
CA THR A 197 -3.73 -0.80 18.67
C THR A 197 -3.12 -0.59 20.06
N ASN A 198 -3.53 -1.44 21.02
CA ASN A 198 -2.87 -1.60 22.32
C ASN A 198 -1.40 -2.13 22.21
N GLU A 199 -0.88 -2.32 20.99
CA GLU A 199 0.51 -2.67 20.74
C GLU A 199 1.39 -1.41 20.78
N THR A 200 2.27 -1.38 21.77
CA THR A 200 3.12 -0.25 22.20
C THR A 200 4.20 0.23 21.19
N PHE A 201 4.02 -0.01 19.89
CA PHE A 201 5.06 0.21 18.88
C PHE A 201 4.64 0.92 17.59
N VAL A 202 3.34 1.10 17.31
CA VAL A 202 2.90 1.99 16.22
C VAL A 202 2.27 3.25 16.80
N GLU A 203 3.15 4.08 17.37
CA GLU A 203 2.83 5.47 17.64
C GLU A 203 2.35 6.17 16.35
N GLN A 204 1.63 7.29 16.51
CA GLN A 204 1.16 8.09 15.37
C GLN A 204 2.33 8.65 14.53
N GLY A 205 3.49 8.86 15.16
CA GLY A 205 4.74 9.30 14.53
C GLY A 205 5.18 8.42 13.36
N PRO A 206 5.48 7.12 13.56
CA PRO A 206 5.74 6.15 12.50
C PRO A 206 4.71 6.18 11.36
N PHE A 207 3.41 6.13 11.67
CA PHE A 207 2.34 6.11 10.64
C PHE A 207 2.38 7.36 9.76
N TYR A 208 2.46 8.55 10.35
CA TYR A 208 2.57 9.80 9.58
C TYR A 208 3.90 9.90 8.82
N SER A 209 4.98 9.30 9.34
CA SER A 209 6.28 9.24 8.65
C SER A 209 6.19 8.47 7.34
N ILE A 210 5.58 7.27 7.34
CA ILE A 210 5.41 6.51 6.10
C ILE A 210 4.35 7.13 5.17
N THR A 211 3.24 7.64 5.70
CA THR A 211 2.19 8.32 4.90
C THR A 211 2.79 9.52 4.17
N TYR A 212 3.59 10.34 4.87
CA TYR A 212 4.31 11.45 4.26
C TYR A 212 5.32 10.98 3.20
N TYR A 213 6.07 9.90 3.48
CA TYR A 213 7.02 9.34 2.53
C TYR A 213 6.34 8.92 1.21
N VAL A 214 5.29 8.11 1.30
CA VAL A 214 4.51 7.60 0.16
C VAL A 214 3.95 8.77 -0.67
N PHE A 215 3.30 9.72 -0.01
CA PHE A 215 2.76 10.93 -0.64
C PHE A 215 3.86 11.74 -1.37
N ASN A 216 5.02 11.93 -0.74
CA ASN A 216 6.13 12.66 -1.34
C ASN A 216 6.80 11.90 -2.50
N GLN A 217 6.79 10.56 -2.51
CA GLN A 217 7.19 9.79 -3.69
C GLN A 217 6.24 10.05 -4.86
N TYR A 218 4.92 10.03 -4.65
CA TYR A 218 3.98 10.34 -5.72
C TYR A 218 4.09 11.77 -6.24
N LEU A 219 4.30 12.78 -5.37
CA LEU A 219 4.62 14.14 -5.83
C LEU A 219 5.89 14.20 -6.69
N THR A 220 6.90 13.39 -6.36
CA THR A 220 8.13 13.27 -7.16
C THR A 220 7.84 12.63 -8.52
N MET A 221 7.04 11.56 -8.56
CA MET A 221 6.61 10.90 -9.80
C MET A 221 5.80 11.84 -10.69
N ILE A 222 4.81 12.57 -10.14
CA ILE A 222 4.02 13.61 -10.85
C ILE A 222 4.94 14.66 -11.49
N LYS A 223 5.94 15.14 -10.74
CA LYS A 223 6.92 16.10 -11.27
C LYS A 223 7.70 15.49 -12.43
N ASN A 224 8.16 14.25 -12.28
CA ASN A 224 8.90 13.53 -13.33
C ASN A 224 8.03 13.28 -14.58
N THR A 225 6.76 12.89 -14.45
CA THR A 225 5.80 12.76 -15.57
C THR A 225 5.70 14.08 -16.33
N THR A 226 5.61 15.21 -15.60
CA THR A 226 5.52 16.55 -16.20
C THR A 226 6.81 16.95 -16.93
N THR A 227 8.00 16.62 -16.40
CA THR A 227 9.28 16.96 -17.07
C THR A 227 9.60 16.06 -18.26
N ASN A 228 9.09 14.82 -18.28
CA ASN A 228 9.40 13.83 -19.34
C ASN A 228 8.30 13.73 -20.42
N LEU A 229 7.19 14.46 -20.28
CA LEU A 229 6.15 14.57 -21.31
C LEU A 229 6.71 14.87 -22.72
N PRO A 230 7.68 15.80 -22.91
CA PRO A 230 8.20 16.17 -24.23
C PRO A 230 9.07 15.09 -24.90
N THR A 231 9.64 14.16 -24.14
CA THR A 231 10.64 13.18 -24.61
C THR A 231 10.04 11.81 -24.92
N THR A 232 8.71 11.67 -24.84
CA THR A 232 8.01 10.41 -25.12
C THR A 232 7.70 10.22 -26.60
N MET A 233 7.65 8.96 -27.04
CA MET A 233 7.24 8.52 -28.38
C MET A 233 5.96 9.22 -28.89
N PRO A 234 5.77 9.34 -30.22
CA PRO A 234 4.58 9.95 -30.81
C PRO A 234 3.30 9.31 -30.25
N PRO A 235 2.41 10.09 -29.60
CA PRO A 235 1.31 9.55 -28.82
C PRO A 235 0.23 8.88 -29.68
N SER A 236 -0.38 7.83 -29.13
CA SER A 236 -1.65 7.32 -29.63
C SER A 236 -2.78 8.35 -29.46
N ARG A 237 -3.89 8.18 -30.18
CA ARG A 237 -5.04 9.11 -30.15
C ARG A 237 -5.61 9.32 -28.74
N ASP A 238 -5.55 8.31 -27.86
CA ASP A 238 -6.00 8.42 -26.48
C ASP A 238 -4.91 9.00 -25.56
N GLN A 239 -3.62 8.70 -25.81
CA GLN A 239 -2.51 9.38 -25.14
C GLN A 239 -2.52 10.89 -25.41
N VAL A 240 -2.94 11.35 -26.60
CA VAL A 240 -3.14 12.79 -26.88
C VAL A 240 -4.17 13.39 -25.92
N LYS A 241 -5.32 12.74 -25.69
CA LYS A 241 -6.35 13.22 -24.75
C LYS A 241 -5.82 13.25 -23.30
N GLN A 242 -5.12 12.19 -22.89
CA GLN A 242 -4.52 12.08 -21.56
C GLN A 242 -3.49 13.20 -21.32
N ARG A 243 -2.55 13.41 -22.25
CA ARG A 243 -1.56 14.52 -22.20
C ARG A 243 -2.25 15.89 -22.17
N SER A 244 -3.21 16.15 -23.08
CA SER A 244 -3.96 17.42 -23.09
C SER A 244 -4.75 17.69 -21.81
N ARG A 245 -5.18 16.66 -21.08
CA ARG A 245 -5.84 16.80 -19.77
C ARG A 245 -4.84 17.06 -18.63
N TRP A 246 -3.68 16.41 -18.67
CA TRP A 246 -2.56 16.62 -17.75
C TRP A 246 -2.00 18.03 -17.87
N GLU A 247 -1.77 18.54 -19.10
CA GLU A 247 -1.27 19.91 -19.34
C GLU A 247 -2.22 20.99 -18.79
N ARG A 248 -3.51 20.70 -18.71
CA ARG A 248 -4.55 21.60 -18.17
C ARG A 248 -4.78 21.44 -16.67
N GLN A 249 -3.97 20.65 -15.97
CA GLN A 249 -4.17 20.37 -14.56
C GLN A 249 -3.90 21.59 -13.66
N THR A 250 -4.63 21.68 -12.55
CA THR A 250 -4.28 22.64 -11.49
C THR A 250 -3.34 22.02 -10.45
N ARG A 251 -2.64 22.88 -9.68
CA ARG A 251 -1.85 22.43 -8.51
C ARG A 251 -2.71 21.66 -7.50
N VAL A 252 -3.98 22.00 -7.36
CA VAL A 252 -4.92 21.34 -6.44
C VAL A 252 -5.27 19.94 -6.93
N GLU A 253 -5.54 19.79 -8.23
CA GLU A 253 -5.78 18.49 -8.85
C GLU A 253 -4.58 17.55 -8.66
N MET A 254 -3.36 18.06 -8.77
CA MET A 254 -2.14 17.27 -8.52
C MET A 254 -1.94 16.87 -7.06
N LEU A 255 -2.27 17.74 -6.10
CA LEU A 255 -2.25 17.38 -4.68
C LEU A 255 -3.32 16.33 -4.38
N ASN A 256 -4.53 16.47 -4.92
CA ASN A 256 -5.60 15.48 -4.77
C ASN A 256 -5.23 14.14 -5.41
N PHE A 257 -4.66 14.14 -6.62
CA PHE A 257 -4.21 12.93 -7.31
C PHE A 257 -3.09 12.20 -6.55
N ALA A 258 -2.08 12.91 -6.04
CA ALA A 258 -1.03 12.31 -5.21
C ALA A 258 -1.58 11.58 -3.96
N HIS A 259 -2.67 12.08 -3.38
CA HIS A 259 -3.36 11.43 -2.27
C HIS A 259 -4.25 10.26 -2.69
N VAL A 260 -4.89 10.32 -3.86
CA VAL A 260 -5.61 9.18 -4.46
C VAL A 260 -4.64 8.03 -4.73
N LEU A 261 -3.41 8.32 -5.17
CA LEU A 261 -2.34 7.33 -5.28
C LEU A 261 -1.89 6.81 -3.90
N THR A 262 -1.79 7.71 -2.90
CA THR A 262 -1.45 7.34 -1.51
C THR A 262 -2.49 6.40 -0.89
N SER A 263 -3.77 6.54 -1.20
CA SER A 263 -4.83 5.65 -0.69
C SER A 263 -4.85 4.24 -1.29
N GLN A 264 -4.05 3.96 -2.32
CA GLN A 264 -3.93 2.61 -2.89
C GLN A 264 -2.92 1.73 -2.13
N GLY A 265 -2.26 2.27 -1.10
CA GLY A 265 -1.36 1.50 -0.25
C GLY A 265 0.07 1.35 -0.79
N VAL A 266 0.83 0.44 -0.19
CA VAL A 266 2.26 0.22 -0.47
C VAL A 266 2.49 -0.51 -1.80
N GLY A 267 1.59 -1.42 -2.18
CA GLY A 267 1.76 -2.25 -3.36
C GLY A 267 1.80 -1.44 -4.66
N LEU A 268 0.98 -0.39 -4.74
CA LEU A 268 1.07 0.55 -5.85
C LEU A 268 2.43 1.26 -5.88
N LEU A 269 2.90 1.77 -4.73
CA LEU A 269 4.15 2.53 -4.66
C LEU A 269 5.32 1.65 -5.12
N TYR A 270 5.38 0.42 -4.61
CA TYR A 270 6.38 -0.57 -5.02
C TYR A 270 6.31 -0.83 -6.53
N LYS A 271 5.12 -1.15 -7.06
CA LYS A 271 4.91 -1.39 -8.50
C LYS A 271 5.39 -0.21 -9.35
N MET A 272 5.10 1.03 -8.95
CA MET A 272 5.54 2.24 -9.66
C MET A 272 7.05 2.53 -9.51
N GLN A 273 7.69 2.11 -8.42
CA GLN A 273 9.14 2.18 -8.24
C GLN A 273 9.88 1.14 -9.12
N CYS A 274 9.27 0.00 -9.41
CA CYS A 274 9.79 -1.02 -10.33
C CYS A 274 9.60 -0.65 -11.82
N MET A 275 8.70 0.29 -12.15
CA MET A 275 8.51 0.76 -13.52
C MET A 275 9.70 1.61 -14.00
N ASN A 276 10.07 1.44 -15.27
CA ASN A 276 10.92 2.43 -15.94
C ASN A 276 10.13 3.76 -16.12
N LEU A 277 10.87 4.84 -16.40
CA LEU A 277 10.32 6.19 -16.47
C LEU A 277 9.25 6.40 -17.56
N LEU A 278 9.33 5.69 -18.69
CA LEU A 278 8.32 5.75 -19.76
C LEU A 278 7.03 5.09 -19.29
N THR A 279 7.09 3.84 -18.83
CA THR A 279 5.93 3.10 -18.31
C THR A 279 5.28 3.81 -17.12
N GLN A 280 6.08 4.40 -16.23
CA GLN A 280 5.59 5.23 -15.12
C GLN A 280 4.85 6.49 -15.63
N THR A 281 5.36 7.14 -16.68
CA THR A 281 4.71 8.31 -17.31
C THR A 281 3.38 7.94 -17.95
N GLU A 282 3.33 6.85 -18.72
CA GLU A 282 2.10 6.37 -19.36
C GLU A 282 1.03 5.98 -18.33
N PHE A 283 1.44 5.25 -17.29
CA PHE A 283 0.55 4.86 -16.19
C PHE A 283 -0.03 6.07 -15.43
N MET A 284 0.79 7.09 -15.15
CA MET A 284 0.35 8.33 -14.49
C MET A 284 -0.65 9.11 -15.35
N LEU A 285 -0.42 9.19 -16.66
CA LEU A 285 -1.30 9.88 -17.60
C LEU A 285 -2.65 9.18 -17.74
N ASP A 286 -2.65 7.85 -17.89
CA ASP A 286 -3.88 7.06 -17.97
C ASP A 286 -4.70 7.16 -16.69
N TRP A 287 -4.06 6.99 -15.53
CA TRP A 287 -4.80 7.02 -14.27
C TRP A 287 -5.27 8.41 -13.88
N PHE A 288 -4.47 9.45 -14.06
CA PHE A 288 -4.95 10.83 -13.87
C PHE A 288 -6.13 11.13 -14.78
N TYR A 289 -6.09 10.67 -16.03
CA TYR A 289 -7.22 10.85 -16.94
C TYR A 289 -8.48 10.16 -16.40
N LYS A 290 -8.41 8.86 -16.03
CA LYS A 290 -9.52 8.11 -15.40
C LYS A 290 -10.09 8.81 -14.17
N VAL A 291 -9.22 9.13 -13.20
CA VAL A 291 -9.53 9.85 -11.96
C VAL A 291 -10.20 11.21 -12.25
N SER A 292 -9.76 11.92 -13.30
CA SER A 292 -10.33 13.21 -13.70
C SER A 292 -11.69 13.14 -14.41
N GLN A 293 -12.13 11.95 -14.85
CA GLN A 293 -13.48 11.71 -15.38
C GLN A 293 -14.44 11.16 -14.31
N SER A 294 -13.95 10.86 -13.11
CA SER A 294 -14.75 10.26 -12.03
C SER A 294 -15.88 11.20 -11.59
N PRO A 295 -17.14 10.71 -11.47
CA PRO A 295 -18.27 11.54 -11.08
C PRO A 295 -18.29 11.84 -9.56
N ASP A 296 -17.60 11.03 -8.76
CA ASP A 296 -17.47 11.25 -7.33
C ASP A 296 -16.31 12.24 -7.07
N PRO A 297 -16.57 13.40 -6.44
CA PRO A 297 -15.52 14.38 -6.19
C PRO A 297 -14.47 13.78 -5.26
N LEU A 298 -13.27 13.63 -5.82
CA LEU A 298 -12.06 13.15 -5.15
C LEU A 298 -11.87 13.87 -3.82
N VAL A 299 -11.22 13.17 -2.89
CA VAL A 299 -10.98 13.65 -1.53
C VAL A 299 -10.54 15.12 -1.55
N LEU A 300 -11.32 16.01 -0.93
CA LEU A 300 -11.02 17.45 -0.92
C LEU A 300 -10.05 17.77 0.22
N MET A 301 -8.74 17.68 -0.06
CA MET A 301 -7.67 17.78 0.96
C MET A 301 -6.90 19.10 0.94
N VAL A 302 -7.52 20.16 0.41
CA VAL A 302 -6.96 21.51 0.34
C VAL A 302 -8.01 22.51 0.83
N ASN A 303 -7.56 23.45 1.66
CA ASN A 303 -8.41 24.46 2.28
C ASN A 303 -8.77 25.57 1.27
N GLY A 304 -10.04 25.97 1.22
CA GLY A 304 -10.47 27.23 0.62
C GLY A 304 -10.20 27.45 -0.88
N ILE A 305 -10.30 26.42 -1.73
CA ILE A 305 -10.20 26.60 -3.19
C ILE A 305 -11.45 26.11 -3.89
N ASP A 306 -12.05 27.01 -4.66
CA ASP A 306 -13.19 26.72 -5.51
C ASP A 306 -12.74 26.00 -6.80
N LEU A 307 -13.08 24.71 -6.91
CA LEU A 307 -12.94 23.94 -8.14
C LEU A 307 -14.20 24.02 -9.03
N HIS A 308 -15.22 24.80 -8.65
CA HIS A 308 -16.46 24.90 -9.42
C HIS A 308 -16.31 25.68 -10.72
N ARG A 309 -16.01 24.92 -11.77
CA ARG A 309 -17.08 24.74 -12.77
C ARG A 309 -17.92 23.46 -12.56
N LYS A 310 -17.58 22.59 -11.60
CA LYS A 310 -18.36 21.42 -11.11
C LYS A 310 -18.05 21.12 -9.62
N GLY A 311 -18.94 20.44 -8.89
CA GLY A 311 -18.93 20.34 -7.41
C GLY A 311 -17.64 19.87 -6.70
N THR A 312 -17.37 20.23 -5.44
CA THR A 312 -18.22 20.90 -4.41
C THR A 312 -17.44 21.89 -3.52
N LEU A 313 -18.13 22.86 -2.87
CA LEU A 313 -17.54 23.80 -1.88
C LEU A 313 -17.71 23.21 -0.47
N GLU A 314 -16.67 22.62 0.11
CA GLU A 314 -16.70 22.19 1.51
C GLU A 314 -16.16 23.30 2.44
N PRO A 315 -16.98 23.91 3.33
CA PRO A 315 -16.59 25.06 4.15
C PRO A 315 -15.63 24.73 5.30
N ARG A 316 -15.33 23.44 5.50
CA ARG A 316 -14.23 22.94 6.34
C ARG A 316 -13.57 21.80 5.56
N PRO A 317 -12.31 21.95 5.10
CA PRO A 317 -11.60 20.81 4.53
C PRO A 317 -11.39 19.77 5.63
N TRP A 318 -11.31 18.52 5.22
CA TRP A 318 -11.10 17.40 6.12
C TRP A 318 -10.18 16.41 5.42
N GLN A 319 -9.13 15.95 6.10
CA GLN A 319 -8.15 15.07 5.47
C GLN A 319 -8.44 13.62 5.83
N PRO A 320 -8.26 12.67 4.91
CA PRO A 320 -8.54 11.27 5.18
C PRO A 320 -7.48 10.63 6.08
N TRP A 321 -6.33 11.30 6.24
CA TRP A 321 -5.18 10.88 7.04
C TRP A 321 -5.22 11.42 8.47
N GLU A 322 -5.94 12.51 8.73
CA GLU A 322 -6.01 13.12 10.06
C GLU A 322 -6.87 12.23 10.98
N GLY A 323 -6.19 11.48 11.84
CA GLY A 323 -6.80 10.63 12.86
C GLY A 323 -7.11 11.36 14.17
N ILE A 324 -6.58 12.58 14.37
CA ILE A 324 -6.67 13.35 15.61
C ILE A 324 -6.79 14.84 15.25
N GLU A 325 -7.68 15.57 15.94
CA GLU A 325 -7.80 17.02 15.77
C GLU A 325 -6.51 17.72 16.22
N GLY A 326 -5.97 18.61 15.37
CA GLY A 326 -4.82 19.47 15.70
C GLY A 326 -3.44 18.99 15.26
N GLN A 327 -3.26 17.74 14.80
CA GLN A 327 -1.99 17.28 14.22
C GLN A 327 -2.08 17.13 12.69
N SER A 328 -1.50 18.08 11.95
CA SER A 328 -1.41 17.96 10.48
C SER A 328 -0.11 17.26 10.07
N TYR A 329 -0.20 16.10 9.42
CA TYR A 329 0.95 15.28 8.93
C TYR A 329 1.91 16.01 7.95
N ARG A 330 1.67 17.28 7.65
CA ARG A 330 2.44 18.12 6.73
C ARG A 330 3.49 19.00 7.42
N THR A 331 3.48 19.15 8.75
CA THR A 331 4.22 20.21 9.47
C THR A 331 5.32 19.78 10.46
N LEU A 332 5.45 18.51 10.87
CA LEU A 332 6.49 18.09 11.82
C LEU A 332 7.71 17.49 11.10
N ALA A 333 8.86 18.16 11.23
CA ALA A 333 10.17 17.69 10.76
C ALA A 333 10.56 16.26 11.23
N PRO A 334 10.21 15.80 12.45
CA PRO A 334 10.40 14.40 12.88
C PRO A 334 9.92 13.32 11.89
N TRP A 335 8.84 13.56 11.14
CA TRP A 335 8.30 12.57 10.19
C TRP A 335 9.19 12.39 8.96
N ARG A 336 9.78 13.48 8.44
CA ARG A 336 10.72 13.44 7.31
C ARG A 336 11.97 12.64 7.64
N ARG A 337 12.47 12.82 8.86
CA ARG A 337 13.67 12.16 9.41
C ARG A 337 13.42 10.70 9.84
N GLY A 338 12.17 10.24 9.78
CA GLY A 338 11.76 8.90 10.22
C GLY A 338 12.21 8.61 11.66
N SER A 339 12.19 9.61 12.55
CA SER A 339 12.93 9.57 13.81
C SER A 339 12.65 8.34 14.68
N TYR A 340 11.43 7.81 14.57
CA TYR A 340 10.87 6.68 15.31
C TYR A 340 11.35 5.29 14.84
N PHE A 341 12.00 5.18 13.68
CA PHE A 341 12.42 3.87 13.15
C PHE A 341 13.80 3.41 13.64
N TRP A 342 14.62 4.33 14.14
CA TRP A 342 16.05 4.12 14.42
C TRP A 342 16.29 3.61 15.85
N ASP A 343 17.29 2.75 16.06
CA ASP A 343 17.65 2.31 17.41
C ASP A 343 18.27 3.45 18.23
N ARG A 344 17.91 3.57 19.51
CA ARG A 344 18.29 4.71 20.37
C ARG A 344 19.79 4.98 20.38
N ASP A 345 20.60 3.93 20.48
CA ASP A 345 22.07 4.02 20.49
C ASP A 345 22.62 4.54 19.14
N ARG A 346 21.93 4.24 18.04
CA ARG A 346 22.20 4.75 16.68
C ARG A 346 21.77 6.22 16.51
N ILE A 347 20.81 6.70 17.31
CA ILE A 347 20.44 8.13 17.37
C ILE A 347 21.46 8.91 18.21
N GLN A 348 21.83 8.37 19.37
CA GLN A 348 22.75 9.00 20.32
C GLN A 348 24.17 9.12 19.75
N SER A 349 24.65 8.11 19.03
CA SER A 349 25.97 8.16 18.36
C SER A 349 26.07 9.21 17.23
N LEU A 350 24.94 9.74 16.76
CA LEU A 350 24.88 10.88 15.83
C LEU A 350 24.71 12.25 16.52
N GLY A 351 24.77 12.31 17.86
CA GLY A 351 24.48 13.53 18.63
C GLY A 351 23.00 13.95 18.60
N GLY A 352 22.10 13.06 18.16
CA GLY A 352 20.67 13.32 18.15
C GLY A 352 20.07 13.17 19.55
N ILE A 353 19.25 14.15 19.96
CA ILE A 353 18.41 14.01 21.16
C ILE A 353 17.39 12.90 20.89
N PRO A 354 17.31 11.83 21.71
CA PRO A 354 16.27 10.82 21.59
C PRO A 354 14.91 11.42 21.94
N LEU A 355 13.88 11.03 21.20
CA LEU A 355 12.47 11.27 21.53
C LEU A 355 11.98 10.29 22.59
#